data_AF-A0A8T0VEL4-F1
#
_entry.id   AF-A0A8T0VEL4-F1
#
_cell.length_a   1.000
_cell.length_b   1.000
_cell.length_c   1.000
_cell.angle_alpha   90.00
_cell.angle_beta   90.00
_cell.angle_gamma   90.00
#
_symmetry.space_group_name_H-M   'P 1'
#
loop_
_entity.id
_entity.type
_entity.pdbx_description
1 polymer ?
#
loop_
_entity_poly.entity_id
_entity_poly.type
_entity_poly.pdbx_seq_one_letter_code
_entity_poly.pdbx_strand_id
1 'polypeptide(L)'
;MASAGLKPGVPVTLRELEPSSEMFKQGASLRVTGILQSYDVDSAAAVIQDGSVSLKVDTQNLRDISFRTYSAYQFIGELLIHADNEAILQARIGRNVDGLDMNLYQQSLLIRRQHEAELCNSRTRRA
;
A
#
# COMPACT_ATOMS: atom_id res chain seq x y z
N MET A 1 -16.95 -9.88 -21.21
CA MET A 1 -16.82 -9.69 -19.75
C MET A 1 -16.23 -8.31 -19.53
N ALA A 2 -16.92 -7.43 -18.81
CA ALA A 2 -16.38 -6.10 -18.54
C ALA A 2 -15.07 -6.26 -17.76
N SER A 3 -13.96 -5.85 -18.37
CA SER A 3 -12.74 -5.54 -17.62
C SER A 3 -13.09 -4.38 -16.72
N ALA A 4 -13.50 -4.67 -15.48
CA ALA A 4 -13.45 -3.66 -14.43
C ALA A 4 -11.97 -3.31 -14.29
N GLY A 5 -11.54 -2.21 -14.93
CA GLY A 5 -10.14 -1.87 -15.04
C GLY A 5 -9.50 -1.78 -13.65
N LEU A 6 -8.46 -2.59 -13.42
CA LEU A 6 -7.68 -2.52 -12.19
C LEU A 6 -7.17 -1.09 -12.01
N LYS A 7 -7.54 -0.47 -10.89
CA LYS A 7 -7.07 0.87 -10.56
C LYS A 7 -5.56 0.83 -10.27
N PRO A 8 -4.80 1.87 -10.64
CA PRO A 8 -3.39 1.95 -10.27
C PRO A 8 -3.24 1.97 -8.74
N GLY A 9 -2.15 1.40 -8.23
CA GLY A 9 -1.81 1.45 -6.81
C GLY A 9 -1.25 2.82 -6.42
N VAL A 10 -2.05 3.63 -5.75
CA VAL A 10 -1.63 4.95 -5.24
C VAL A 10 -0.60 4.73 -4.14
N PRO A 11 0.63 5.25 -4.26
CA PRO A 11 1.64 5.07 -3.23
C PRO A 11 1.32 5.90 -1.98
N VAL A 12 1.21 5.19 -0.87
CA VAL A 12 0.89 5.74 0.46
C VAL A 12 1.81 5.12 1.49
N THR A 13 2.15 5.89 2.52
CA THR A 13 2.86 5.38 3.69
C THR A 13 1.86 4.74 4.66
N LEU A 14 2.29 3.80 5.49
CA LEU A 14 1.39 3.15 6.45
C LEU A 14 0.81 4.16 7.46
N ARG A 15 1.57 5.20 7.78
CA ARG A 15 1.16 6.29 8.68
C ARG A 15 0.01 7.14 8.12
N GLU A 16 -0.21 7.09 6.80
CA GLU A 16 -1.32 7.81 6.16
C GLU A 16 -2.62 6.99 6.15
N LEU A 17 -2.61 5.74 6.61
CA LEU A 17 -3.76 4.84 6.64
C LEU A 17 -4.50 4.93 7.98
N GLU A 18 -4.81 6.16 8.41
CA GLU A 18 -5.68 6.41 9.55
C GLU A 18 -7.15 6.49 9.10
N PRO A 19 -8.13 6.12 9.95
CA PRO A 19 -9.55 6.16 9.58
C PRO A 19 -10.08 7.52 9.11
N SER A 20 -9.44 8.61 9.52
CA SER A 20 -9.76 10.00 9.12
C SER A 20 -9.16 10.39 7.75
N SER A 21 -8.27 9.57 7.20
CA SER A 21 -7.53 9.85 5.97
C SER A 21 -8.38 9.63 4.72
N GLU A 22 -8.22 10.48 3.71
CA GLU A 22 -8.86 10.28 2.41
C GLU A 22 -8.44 8.98 1.71
N MET A 23 -7.29 8.42 2.11
CA MET A 23 -6.74 7.17 1.56
C MET A 23 -7.37 5.93 2.22
N PHE A 24 -8.03 6.10 3.37
CA PHE A 24 -8.72 5.03 4.09
C PHE A 24 -10.14 4.86 3.55
N LYS A 25 -10.24 4.32 2.34
CA LYS A 25 -11.52 4.09 1.65
C LYS A 25 -11.66 2.65 1.21
N GLN A 26 -12.87 2.12 1.34
CA GLN A 26 -13.21 0.77 0.89
C GLN A 26 -12.90 0.60 -0.60
N GLY A 27 -12.13 -0.43 -0.94
CA GLY A 27 -11.71 -0.73 -2.31
C GLY A 27 -10.69 0.25 -2.90
N ALA A 28 -10.04 1.08 -2.08
CA ALA A 28 -8.95 1.93 -2.54
C ALA A 28 -7.77 1.06 -3.02
N SER A 29 -7.27 1.30 -4.23
CA SER A 29 -6.10 0.59 -4.75
C SER A 29 -4.83 1.32 -4.29
N LEU A 30 -4.09 0.69 -3.38
CA LEU A 30 -2.97 1.29 -2.68
C LEU A 30 -1.68 0.54 -2.97
N ARG A 31 -0.56 1.26 -2.85
CA ARG A 31 0.78 0.71 -2.81
C ARG A 31 1.44 1.10 -1.50
N VAL A 32 1.75 0.11 -0.69
CA VAL A 32 2.34 0.28 0.64
C VAL A 32 3.70 -0.40 0.69
N THR A 33 4.61 0.16 1.49
CA THR A 33 5.93 -0.42 1.76
C THR A 33 6.08 -0.52 3.27
N GLY A 34 6.61 -1.63 3.77
CA GLY A 34 6.85 -1.83 5.20
C GLY A 34 7.74 -3.05 5.48
N ILE A 35 8.16 -3.18 6.73
CA ILE A 35 8.92 -4.34 7.20
C ILE A 35 7.96 -5.45 7.58
N LEU A 36 8.15 -6.65 7.04
CA LEU A 36 7.33 -7.81 7.38
C LEU A 36 7.64 -8.26 8.81
N GLN A 37 6.66 -8.22 9.71
CA GLN A 37 6.81 -8.62 11.12
C GLN A 37 6.41 -10.07 11.37
N SER A 38 5.37 -10.53 10.69
CA SER A 38 4.90 -11.91 10.76
C SER A 38 4.19 -12.28 9.48
N TYR A 39 4.19 -13.58 9.20
CA TYR A 39 3.44 -14.18 8.11
C TYR A 39 2.91 -15.52 8.59
N ASP A 40 1.61 -15.71 8.44
CA ASP A 40 0.92 -16.97 8.70
C ASP A 40 0.59 -17.63 7.35
N VAL A 41 1.14 -18.84 7.16
CA VAL A 41 0.98 -19.64 5.95
C VAL A 41 -0.44 -20.19 5.83
N ASP A 42 -1.07 -20.54 6.95
CA ASP A 42 -2.37 -21.21 6.97
C ASP A 42 -3.50 -20.23 6.62
N SER A 43 -3.44 -19.02 7.19
CA SER A 43 -4.40 -17.94 6.89
C SER A 43 -4.00 -17.06 5.70
N ALA A 44 -2.79 -17.25 5.15
CA ALA A 44 -2.19 -16.40 4.13
C ALA A 44 -2.25 -14.91 4.51
N ALA A 45 -2.00 -14.61 5.78
CA ALA A 45 -2.02 -13.27 6.35
C ALA A 45 -0.60 -12.83 6.71
N ALA A 46 -0.18 -11.70 6.17
CA ALA A 46 1.07 -11.03 6.51
C ALA A 46 0.80 -9.77 7.34
N VAL A 47 1.71 -9.42 8.24
CA VAL A 47 1.67 -8.14 8.96
C VAL A 47 2.92 -7.36 8.61
N ILE A 48 2.74 -6.18 8.03
CA ILE A 48 3.83 -5.23 7.79
C ILE A 48 3.78 -4.07 8.77
N GLN A 49 4.94 -3.48 9.05
CA GLN A 49 5.09 -2.36 9.97
C GLN A 49 6.03 -1.28 9.43
N ASP A 50 5.69 -0.02 9.69
CA ASP A 50 6.54 1.16 9.50
C ASP A 50 6.45 2.03 10.76
N GLY A 51 7.52 2.04 11.55
CA GLY A 51 7.55 2.72 12.85
C GLY A 51 6.58 2.05 13.83
N SER A 52 5.62 2.81 14.35
CA SER A 52 4.60 2.31 15.28
C SER A 52 3.32 1.81 14.61
N VAL A 53 3.21 1.93 13.28
CA VAL A 53 1.97 1.60 12.55
C VAL A 53 2.14 0.26 11.83
N SER A 54 1.16 -0.61 12.00
CA SER A 54 1.10 -1.91 11.34
C SER A 54 -0.13 -2.03 10.44
N LEU A 55 -0.02 -2.87 9.41
CA LEU A 55 -1.10 -3.17 8.48
C LEU A 55 -1.13 -4.68 8.19
N LYS A 56 -2.32 -5.27 8.27
CA LYS A 56 -2.58 -6.64 7.83
C LYS A 56 -2.67 -6.67 6.31
N VAL A 57 -2.03 -7.63 5.69
CA VAL A 57 -2.00 -7.85 4.25
C VAL A 57 -2.48 -9.27 3.99
N ASP A 58 -3.58 -9.42 3.28
CA ASP A 58 -4.02 -10.69 2.74
C ASP A 58 -3.19 -11.02 1.50
N THR A 59 -2.46 -12.13 1.56
CA THR A 59 -1.54 -12.58 0.51
C THR A 59 -2.06 -13.80 -0.27
N GLN A 60 -3.34 -14.18 -0.13
CA GLN A 60 -3.92 -15.36 -0.80
C GLN A 60 -3.76 -15.34 -2.33
N ASN A 61 -3.74 -14.14 -2.93
CA ASN A 61 -3.58 -13.98 -4.37
C ASN A 61 -2.12 -13.97 -4.84
N LEU A 62 -1.16 -13.99 -3.91
CA LEU A 62 0.26 -13.99 -4.23
C LEU A 62 0.75 -15.42 -4.40
N ARG A 63 1.42 -15.69 -5.53
CA ARG A 63 2.06 -16.99 -5.81
C ARG A 63 3.56 -16.81 -5.84
N ASP A 64 4.28 -17.86 -5.44
CA ASP A 64 5.74 -17.98 -5.58
C ASP A 64 6.55 -16.90 -4.85
N ILE A 65 6.01 -16.34 -3.75
CA ILE A 65 6.74 -15.40 -2.89
C ILE A 65 7.23 -16.13 -1.64
N SER A 66 8.55 -16.15 -1.45
CA SER A 66 9.16 -16.57 -0.18
C SER A 66 9.21 -15.37 0.76
N PHE A 67 8.30 -15.34 1.74
CA PHE A 67 8.27 -14.31 2.76
C PHE A 67 9.40 -14.51 3.78
N ARG A 68 10.14 -13.44 4.05
CA ARG A 68 11.21 -13.39 5.04
C ARG A 68 10.87 -12.36 6.10
N THR A 69 10.69 -12.82 7.33
CA THR A 69 10.45 -11.93 8.47
C THR A 69 11.61 -10.94 8.62
N TYR A 70 11.28 -9.71 9.00
CA TYR A 70 12.15 -8.55 9.14
C TYR A 70 12.77 -8.02 7.85
N SER A 71 12.35 -8.51 6.68
CA SER A 71 12.69 -7.94 5.38
C SER A 71 11.67 -6.87 4.95
N ALA A 72 12.10 -5.94 4.11
CA ALA A 72 11.25 -4.91 3.53
C ALA A 72 10.47 -5.46 2.34
N TYR A 73 9.15 -5.23 2.33
CA TYR A 73 8.28 -5.62 1.23
C TYR A 73 7.44 -4.43 0.75
N GLN A 74 7.15 -4.45 -0.54
CA GLN A 74 6.20 -3.55 -1.16
C GLN A 74 5.03 -4.34 -1.72
N PHE A 75 3.82 -3.92 -1.36
CA PHE A 75 2.57 -4.53 -1.79
C PHE A 75 1.73 -3.55 -2.59
N ILE A 76 1.00 -4.08 -3.57
CA ILE A 76 -0.05 -3.36 -4.30
C ILE A 76 -1.33 -4.16 -4.16
N GLY A 77 -2.40 -3.53 -3.70
CA GLY A 77 -3.63 -4.22 -3.34
C GLY A 77 -4.84 -3.30 -3.17
N GLU A 78 -6.00 -3.89 -2.94
CA GLU A 78 -7.23 -3.19 -2.55
C GLU A 78 -7.33 -3.12 -1.03
N LEU A 79 -7.66 -1.95 -0.49
CA LEU A 79 -7.95 -1.80 0.93
C LEU A 79 -9.36 -2.29 1.25
N LEU A 80 -9.47 -3.28 2.13
CA LEU A 80 -10.72 -3.78 2.67
C LEU A 80 -10.84 -3.36 4.14
N ILE A 81 -11.86 -2.58 4.46
CA ILE A 81 -12.18 -2.10 5.79
C ILE A 81 -13.34 -2.95 6.30
N HIS A 82 -13.10 -3.67 7.40
CA HIS A 82 -14.12 -4.49 8.06
C HIS A 82 -14.96 -3.64 9.04
N ALA A 83 -16.07 -4.19 9.50
CA ALA A 83 -17.01 -3.49 10.40
C ALA A 83 -16.36 -3.00 11.71
N ASP A 84 -15.30 -3.66 12.16
CA ASP A 84 -14.53 -3.28 13.36
C ASP A 84 -13.47 -2.20 13.08
N ASN A 85 -13.53 -1.55 11.92
CA ASN A 85 -12.56 -0.57 11.44
C ASN A 85 -11.14 -1.13 11.25
N GLU A 86 -11.00 -2.46 11.24
CA GLU A 86 -9.78 -3.13 10.86
C GLU A 86 -9.60 -3.06 9.34
N ALA A 87 -8.48 -2.50 8.90
CA ALA A 87 -8.12 -2.46 7.50
C ALA A 87 -7.16 -3.61 7.14
N ILE A 88 -7.52 -4.33 6.08
CA ILE A 88 -6.73 -5.41 5.49
C ILE A 88 -6.47 -5.04 4.04
N LEU A 89 -5.21 -5.07 3.61
CA LEU A 89 -4.86 -4.89 2.21
C LEU A 89 -4.90 -6.24 1.50
N GLN A 90 -5.84 -6.42 0.57
CA GLN A 90 -5.85 -7.58 -0.32
C GLN A 90 -4.78 -7.40 -1.39
N ALA A 91 -3.61 -8.02 -1.20
CA ALA A 91 -2.48 -7.85 -2.10
C ALA A 91 -2.69 -8.60 -3.41
N ARG A 92 -2.51 -7.90 -4.52
CA ARG A 92 -2.44 -8.45 -5.88
C ARG A 92 -1.00 -8.67 -6.32
N ILE A 93 -0.09 -7.85 -5.81
CA ILE A 93 1.36 -7.92 -6.07
C ILE A 93 2.08 -7.75 -4.74
N GLY A 94 3.09 -8.57 -4.50
CA GLY A 94 4.07 -8.40 -3.43
C GLY A 94 5.48 -8.56 -3.98
N ARG A 95 6.43 -7.78 -3.48
CA ARG A 95 7.85 -7.95 -3.80
C ARG A 95 8.74 -7.61 -2.60
N ASN A 96 9.80 -8.38 -2.43
CA ASN A 96 10.89 -8.01 -1.52
C ASN A 96 11.60 -6.79 -2.11
N VAL A 97 11.88 -5.81 -1.26
CA VAL A 97 12.58 -4.56 -1.59
C VAL A 97 13.74 -4.32 -0.63
N ASP A 98 14.37 -5.39 -0.14
CA ASP A 98 15.57 -5.28 0.68
C ASP A 98 16.66 -4.49 -0.09
N GLY A 99 17.29 -3.54 0.61
CA GLY A 99 18.24 -2.60 0.01
C GLY A 99 17.61 -1.33 -0.57
N LEU A 100 16.27 -1.18 -0.55
CA LEU A 100 15.63 0.09 -0.86
C LEU A 100 15.99 1.14 0.22
N ASP A 101 16.51 2.28 -0.21
CA ASP A 101 16.64 3.44 0.69
C ASP A 101 15.25 4.01 0.98
N MET A 102 14.75 3.75 2.19
CA MET A 102 13.43 4.18 2.62
C MET A 102 13.29 5.69 2.73
N ASN A 103 14.37 6.41 3.08
CA ASN A 103 14.34 7.87 3.18
C ASN A 103 14.19 8.48 1.78
N LEU A 104 14.99 8.01 0.82
CA LEU A 104 14.89 8.46 -0.57
C LEU A 104 13.54 8.09 -1.19
N TYR A 105 13.03 6.90 -0.88
CA TYR A 105 11.69 6.48 -1.31
C TYR A 105 10.62 7.45 -0.80
N GLN A 106 10.61 7.77 0.50
CA GLN A 106 9.65 8.73 1.08
C GLN A 106 9.77 10.12 0.46
N GLN A 107 10.98 10.63 0.26
CA GLN A 107 11.21 11.91 -0.42
C GLN A 107 10.66 11.91 -1.84
N SER A 108 10.89 10.82 -2.59
CA SER A 108 10.38 10.70 -3.97
C SER A 108 8.85 10.72 -4.04
N LEU A 109 8.16 10.18 -3.03
CA LEU A 109 6.70 10.23 -2.95
C LEU A 109 6.20 11.66 -2.73
N LEU A 110 6.86 12.44 -1.88
CA LEU A 110 6.51 13.83 -1.64
C LEU A 110 6.67 14.68 -2.91
N ILE A 111 7.81 14.56 -3.60
CA ILE A 111 8.08 15.26 -4.86
C ILE A 111 7.03 14.91 -5.91
N ARG A 112 6.70 13.63 -6.04
CA ARG A 112 5.67 13.17 -6.98
C ARG A 112 4.32 13.82 -6.71
N ARG A 113 3.88 13.87 -5.44
CA ARG A 113 2.59 14.45 -5.06
C ARG A 113 2.54 15.95 -5.30
N GLN A 114 3.63 16.67 -4.98
CA GLN A 114 3.75 18.10 -5.28
C GLN A 114 3.58 18.36 -6.77
N HIS A 115 4.29 17.59 -7.60
CA HIS A 115 4.18 17.71 -9.05
C HIS A 115 2.78 17.35 -9.59
N GLU A 116 2.14 16.30 -9.06
CA GLU A 116 0.76 15.95 -9.43
C GLU A 116 -0.23 17.08 -9.05
N ALA A 117 -0.05 17.73 -7.90
CA ALA A 117 -0.88 18.87 -7.47
C ALA A 117 -0.68 20.10 -8.37
N GLU A 118 0.57 20.42 -8.75
CA GLU A 118 0.89 21.51 -9.68
C GLU A 118 0.27 21.30 -11.06
N LEU A 119 0.34 20.06 -11.59
CA LEU A 119 -0.31 19.69 -12.84
C LEU A 119 -1.83 19.81 -12.76
N CYS A 120 -2.44 19.41 -11.64
CA CYS A 120 -3.87 19.57 -11.43
C CYS A 120 -4.27 21.06 -11.44
N ASN A 121 -3.55 21.88 -10.67
CA ASN A 121 -3.81 23.32 -10.55
C ASN A 121 -3.62 24.06 -11.89
N SER A 122 -2.59 23.71 -12.66
CA SER A 122 -2.35 24.33 -13.97
C SER A 122 -3.41 23.99 -15.01
N ARG A 123 -4.00 22.78 -14.94
CA ARG A 123 -5.14 22.39 -15.80
C ARG A 123 -6.41 23.14 -15.41
N THR A 124 -6.70 23.27 -14.12
CA THR A 124 -7.88 24.02 -13.63
C THR A 124 -7.81 25.50 -13.99
N ARG A 125 -6.61 26.11 -14.04
CA ARG A 125 -6.43 27.52 -14.46
C ARG A 125 -6.57 27.75 -15.96
N ARG A 126 -6.56 26.69 -16.78
CA ARG A 126 -6.67 26.77 -18.25
C ARG A 126 -8.06 26.39 -18.78
N ALA A 127 -8.94 25.91 -17.90
CA ALA A 127 -10.35 25.64 -18.19
C ALA A 127 -11.21 26.84 -17.79
#